data_AF-A0A958ZLF3-F1
#
_entry.id   AF-A0A958ZLF3-F1
#
_cell.length_a   1.000
_cell.length_b   1.000
_cell.length_c   1.000
_cell.angle_alpha   90.00
_cell.angle_beta   90.00
_cell.angle_gamma   90.00
#
_symmetry.space_group_name_H-M   'P 1'
#
loop_
_entity.id
_entity.type
_entity.pdbx_description
1 polymer ?
#
loop_
_entity_poly.entity_id
_entity_poly.type
_entity_poly.pdbx_seq_one_letter_code
_entity_poly.pdbx_strand_id
1 'polypeptide(L)' 'MFSKACEYAIRATLYISIKSIEGSRLGIKEIAKEIDSPEPFTAKILQTLSREGIISSIKGPNGGFFLEPNA' A
#
# COMPACT_ATOMS: atom_id res chain seq x y z
N MET A 1 12.33 -16.11 11.17
CA MET A 1 11.50 -16.27 9.95
C MET A 1 10.48 -15.14 9.93
N PHE A 2 10.33 -14.41 8.81
CA PHE A 2 9.29 -13.38 8.67
C PHE A 2 7.96 -13.99 8.23
N SER A 3 6.85 -13.39 8.64
CA SER A 3 5.51 -13.82 8.20
C SER A 3 5.21 -13.35 6.78
N LYS A 4 4.30 -14.03 6.08
CA LYS A 4 3.81 -13.58 4.76
C LYS A 4 3.18 -12.19 4.80
N ALA A 5 2.50 -11.85 5.91
CA ALA A 5 1.98 -10.51 6.11
C ALA A 5 3.09 -9.45 6.14
N CYS A 6 4.22 -9.74 6.80
CA CYS A 6 5.37 -8.85 6.84
C CYS A 6 6.03 -8.70 5.46
N GLU A 7 6.23 -9.81 4.74
CA GLU A 7 6.78 -9.79 3.38
C GLU A 7 5.96 -8.91 2.43
N TYR A 8 4.64 -9.10 2.41
CA TYR A 8 3.75 -8.29 1.57
C TYR A 8 3.62 -6.84 2.05
N ALA A 9 3.69 -6.59 3.35
CA ALA A 9 3.70 -5.22 3.87
C ALA A 9 4.91 -4.44 3.34
N ILE A 10 6.10 -5.04 3.38
CA ILE A 10 7.32 -4.41 2.86
C ILE A 10 7.19 -4.15 1.35
N ARG A 11 6.75 -5.16 0.58
CA ARG A 11 6.55 -5.01 -0.87
C ARG A 11 5.52 -3.93 -1.21
N ALA A 12 4.39 -3.90 -0.49
CA ALA A 12 3.34 -2.92 -0.70
C ALA A 12 3.84 -1.50 -0.42
N THR A 13 4.49 -1.29 0.72
CA THR A 13 5.04 0.03 1.09
C THR A 13 6.09 0.51 0.08
N LEU A 14 6.97 -0.38 -0.38
CA LEU A 14 7.99 -0.03 -1.38
C LEU A 14 7.34 0.40 -2.71
N TYR A 15 6.37 -0.37 -3.18
CA TYR A 15 5.66 -0.05 -4.43
C TYR A 15 4.89 1.27 -4.32
N ILE A 16 4.18 1.48 -3.21
CA ILE A 16 3.48 2.74 -2.92
C ILE A 16 4.46 3.91 -2.90
N SER A 17 5.63 3.75 -2.27
CA SER A 17 6.66 4.79 -2.19
C SER A 17 7.10 5.24 -3.59
N ILE A 18 7.48 4.28 -4.44
CA ILE A 18 7.94 4.55 -5.82
C ILE A 18 6.86 5.32 -6.59
N LYS A 19 5.60 4.87 -6.51
CA LYS A 19 4.49 5.50 -7.22
C LYS A 19 4.06 6.85 -6.64
N SER A 20 4.25 7.06 -5.35
CA SER A 20 3.96 8.34 -4.71
C SER A 20 4.95 9.43 -5.13
N ILE A 21 6.22 9.07 -5.40
CA ILE A 21 7.21 10.00 -5.98
C ILE A 21 6.76 10.48 -7.37
N GLU A 22 6.08 9.62 -8.13
CA GLU A 22 5.47 9.97 -9.43
C GLU A 22 4.14 10.74 -9.29
N GLY A 23 3.71 11.08 -8.07
CA GLY A 23 2.45 11.77 -7.79
C GLY A 23 1.20 10.89 -7.90
N SER A 24 1.37 9.56 -8.02
CA SER A 24 0.27 8.62 -8.18
C SER A 24 -0.26 8.12 -6.84
N ARG A 25 -1.55 7.77 -6.82
CA ARG A 25 -2.22 7.10 -5.69
C ARG A 25 -2.74 5.77 -6.17
N LEU A 26 -2.48 4.72 -5.40
CA LEU A 26 -2.71 3.35 -5.86
C LEU A 26 -3.95 2.72 -5.23
N GLY A 27 -4.69 1.97 -6.04
CA GLY A 27 -5.80 1.16 -5.57
C GLY A 27 -5.34 -0.18 -4.97
N ILE A 28 -6.20 -0.81 -4.16
CA ILE A 28 -5.91 -2.14 -3.57
C ILE A 28 -5.62 -3.17 -4.67
N LYS A 29 -6.40 -3.18 -5.75
CA LYS A 29 -6.27 -4.13 -6.85
C LYS A 29 -4.92 -4.02 -7.55
N GLU A 30 -4.47 -2.79 -7.77
CA GLU A 30 -3.19 -2.50 -8.41
C GLU A 30 -2.03 -2.95 -7.52
N ILE A 31 -2.05 -2.59 -6.24
CA ILE A 31 -1.02 -3.01 -5.27
C ILE A 31 -1.00 -4.54 -5.14
N ALA A 32 -2.16 -5.17 -5.02
CA ALA A 32 -2.29 -6.62 -4.88
C ALA A 32 -1.68 -7.37 -6.08
N LYS A 33 -1.93 -6.86 -7.29
CA LYS A 33 -1.38 -7.40 -8.53
C LYS A 33 0.15 -7.26 -8.56
N GLU A 34 0.69 -6.10 -8.21
CA GLU A 34 2.13 -5.85 -8.26
C GLU A 34 2.91 -6.72 -7.26
N ILE A 35 2.39 -6.86 -6.04
CA ILE A 35 3.10 -7.59 -4.97
C ILE A 35 2.86 -9.10 -4.98
N ASP A 36 2.03 -9.59 -5.91
CA ASP A 36 1.57 -10.98 -6.03
C ASP A 36 0.89 -11.49 -4.74
N SER A 37 -0.14 -10.76 -4.28
CA SER A 37 -0.89 -11.08 -3.07
C SER A 37 -2.41 -11.02 -3.32
N PRO A 38 -3.21 -11.92 -2.70
CA PRO A 38 -4.67 -11.85 -2.79
C PRO A 38 -5.23 -10.50 -2.35
N GLU A 39 -6.17 -9.93 -3.10
CA GLU A 39 -6.77 -8.60 -2.79
C GLU A 39 -7.30 -8.48 -1.35
N PRO A 40 -8.02 -9.46 -0.78
CA PRO A 40 -8.50 -9.35 0.60
C PRO A 40 -7.36 -9.29 1.62
N PHE A 41 -6.26 -9.98 1.35
CA PHE A 41 -5.10 -10.00 2.23
C PHE A 41 -4.34 -8.67 2.14
N THR A 42 -4.11 -8.19 0.92
CA THR A 42 -3.52 -6.88 0.65
C THR A 42 -4.34 -5.76 1.32
N ALA A 43 -5.68 -5.79 1.21
CA ALA A 43 -6.54 -4.81 1.87
C ALA A 43 -6.32 -4.75 3.39
N LYS A 44 -6.20 -5.89 4.06
CA LYS A 44 -5.95 -5.97 5.50
C LYS A 44 -4.57 -5.42 5.88
N ILE A 45 -3.56 -5.71 5.06
CA ILE A 45 -2.20 -5.19 5.24
C ILE A 45 -2.20 -3.67 5.09
N LEU A 46 -2.79 -3.13 4.01
CA LEU A 46 -2.86 -1.69 3.75
C LEU A 46 -3.66 -0.94 4.81
N GLN A 47 -4.75 -1.53 5.32
CA GLN A 47 -5.46 -0.97 6.48
C GLN A 47 -4.57 -0.88 7.72
N THR A 48 -3.79 -1.93 7.99
CA THR A 48 -2.86 -1.95 9.13
C THR A 48 -1.80 -0.87 8.95
N LEU A 49 -1.12 -0.85 7.80
CA LEU A 49 -0.10 0.16 7.49
C LEU A 49 -0.64 1.59 7.59
N SER A 50 -1.87 1.83 7.10
CA SER A 50 -2.49 3.16 7.18
C SER A 50 -2.85 3.55 8.61
N ARG A 51 -3.34 2.62 9.42
CA ARG A 51 -3.66 2.87 10.83
C ARG A 51 -2.42 3.17 11.66
N GLU A 52 -1.31 2.50 11.37
CA GLU A 52 -0.01 2.74 12.04
C GLU A 52 0.75 3.95 11.46
N GLY A 53 0.16 4.70 10.51
CA GLY A 53 0.75 5.92 9.94
C GLY A 53 1.92 5.68 8.98
N ILE A 54 2.15 4.44 8.55
CA ILE A 54 3.23 4.10 7.61
C ILE A 54 2.87 4.53 6.19
N ILE A 55 1.58 4.50 5.83
CA ILE A 55 1.07 5.00 4.55
C ILE A 55 -0.18 5.84 4.79
N SER A 56 -0.49 6.73 3.85
CA SER A 56 -1.72 7.51 3.84
C SER A 56 -2.74 6.94 2.86
N SER A 57 -4.03 7.26 3.06
CA SER A 57 -5.09 6.86 2.15
C SER A 57 -6.16 7.94 2.00
N ILE A 58 -6.65 8.11 0.76
CA ILE A 58 -7.79 8.98 0.45
C ILE A 58 -8.91 8.11 -0.13
N LYS A 59 -10.15 8.37 0.28
CA LYS A 59 -11.34 7.68 -0.24
C LYS A 59 -11.87 8.41 -1.49
N GLY A 60 -12.53 7.66 -2.37
CA GLY A 60 -13.23 8.19 -3.56
C GLY A 60 -12.68 7.68 -4.89
N PRO A 61 -13.28 8.08 -6.03
CA PRO A 61 -12.92 7.60 -7.37
C PRO A 61 -11.45 7.84 -7.75
N ASN A 62 -10.88 8.95 -7.28
CA ASN A 62 -9.46 9.31 -7.46
C ASN A 62 -8.67 9.19 -6.14
N GLY A 63 -9.18 8.35 -5.23
CA GLY A 63 -8.53 8.00 -3.98
C GLY A 63 -7.43 6.97 -4.18
N GLY A 64 -7.00 6.35 -3.09
CA GLY A 64 -5.95 5.35 -3.08
C GLY A 64 -4.98 5.52 -1.92
N PHE A 65 -3.96 4.66 -1.91
CA PHE A 65 -2.87 4.67 -0.94
C PHE A 65 -1.64 5.36 -1.51
N PHE A 66 -0.95 6.11 -0.67
CA PHE A 66 0.23 6.88 -1.03
C PHE A 66 1.11 7.14 0.20
N LEU A 67 2.32 7.60 -0.03
CA LEU A 67 3.25 8.12 0.97
C LEU A 67 3.43 9.62 0.75
N GLU A 68 3.44 10.38 1.84
CA GLU A 68 3.81 11.78 1.77
C GLU A 68 5.33 11.87 1.51
N PRO A 69 5.81 12.76 0.63
CA PRO A 69 7.23 12.88 0.30
C PRO A 69 8.17 13.16 1.48
N ASN A 70 7.63 13.55 2.65
CA ASN A 70 8.36 13.94 3.86
C ASN A 70 7.92 13.16 5.11
N ALA A 71 7.37 11.94 4.96
CA ALA A 71 7.02 11.08 6.09
C ALA A 71 8.26 10.50 6.80
#